data_AF-A0AAE7E2V4-F1
#
_entry.id   AF-A0AAE7E2V4-F1
#
_cell.length_a   1.000
_cell.length_b   1.000
_cell.length_c   1.000
_cell.angle_alpha   90.00
_cell.angle_beta   90.00
_cell.angle_gamma   90.00
#
_symmetry.space_group_name_H-M   'P 1'
#
loop_
_entity.id
_entity.type
_entity.pdbx_description
1 polymer ?
#
loop_
_entity_poly.entity_id
_entity_poly.type
_entity_poly.pdbx_seq_one_letter_code
_entity_poly.pdbx_strand_id
1 'polypeptide(L)'
;MFTYSKELNEYIISRRQKNINDNKKTAKNIKQLLNMFRPDEITYELAFKIIKSVEQCINEIYSHPNSTLSLIANLRFLFETCINTRLLSSEPSYKYKLRYSIYSHQVEKSENYTSYAKKDISLLDTLIQSEKEIELVDSDESDKKVNELYDKLDKELSIFLDVAEYNGAEIHKDFIQSYIIENQKRINDMIVARDAFINELLKNQEANLIFKFDGSIDDIEKKLKDKRTWKKKATDTGLEEMYMFIYDYTSALVHSTSYSILIPNQLDKSEEEMIIGLGTRITNDILENLKVFAKIPNITIVESVKVV
;
A
#
# COMPACT_ATOMS: atom_id res chain seq x y z
N MET A 1 -8.14 -13.33 -29.59
CA MET A 1 -6.69 -13.06 -29.51
C MET A 1 -6.29 -12.26 -30.74
N PHE A 2 -5.80 -11.02 -30.58
CA PHE A 2 -5.24 -10.27 -31.71
C PHE A 2 -3.87 -10.87 -32.06
N THR A 3 -3.85 -11.77 -33.04
CA THR A 3 -2.60 -12.33 -33.58
C THR A 3 -2.04 -11.35 -34.59
N TYR A 4 -1.11 -10.50 -34.14
CA TYR A 4 -0.28 -9.73 -35.05
C TYR A 4 0.65 -10.66 -35.84
N SER A 5 1.18 -10.16 -36.96
CA SER A 5 2.28 -10.85 -37.64
C SER A 5 3.45 -11.06 -36.66
N LYS A 6 4.29 -12.06 -36.90
CA LYS A 6 5.44 -12.37 -36.04
C LYS A 6 6.34 -11.14 -35.87
N GLU A 7 6.60 -10.43 -36.95
CA GLU A 7 7.43 -9.22 -36.99
C GLU A 7 6.81 -8.08 -36.17
N LEU A 8 5.49 -7.90 -36.26
CA LEU A 8 4.79 -6.87 -35.51
C LEU A 8 4.75 -7.19 -34.00
N ASN A 9 4.59 -8.47 -33.63
CA ASN A 9 4.72 -8.90 -32.24
C ASN A 9 6.12 -8.63 -31.68
N GLU A 10 7.17 -9.01 -32.41
CA GLU A 10 8.56 -8.76 -32.01
C GLU A 10 8.84 -7.25 -31.86
N TYR A 11 8.33 -6.43 -32.77
CA TYR A 11 8.43 -4.97 -32.68
C TYR A 11 7.72 -4.41 -31.45
N ILE A 12 6.49 -4.85 -31.16
CA ILE A 12 5.72 -4.39 -29.99
C ILE A 12 6.45 -4.75 -28.69
N ILE A 13 6.95 -5.98 -28.58
CA ILE A 13 7.72 -6.44 -27.42
C ILE A 13 8.99 -5.60 -27.25
N SER A 14 9.74 -5.38 -28.34
CA SER A 14 10.96 -4.56 -28.31
C SER A 14 10.68 -3.12 -27.88
N ARG A 15 9.62 -2.51 -28.43
CA ARG A 15 9.21 -1.15 -28.05
C ARG A 15 8.80 -1.06 -26.58
N ARG A 16 8.09 -2.06 -26.07
CA ARG A 16 7.71 -2.10 -24.65
C ARG A 16 8.95 -2.24 -23.76
N GLN A 17 9.86 -3.15 -24.10
CA GLN A 17 11.10 -3.34 -23.34
C GLN A 17 11.95 -2.06 -23.30
N LYS A 18 11.99 -1.31 -24.42
CA LYS A 18 12.62 0.01 -24.47
C LYS A 18 12.01 0.97 -23.45
N ASN A 19 10.67 1.13 -23.46
CA ASN A 19 9.99 2.03 -22.51
C ASN A 19 10.22 1.63 -21.04
N ILE A 20 10.25 0.32 -20.76
CA ILE A 20 10.57 -0.22 -19.45
C ILE A 20 11.98 0.20 -19.02
N ASN A 21 12.96 0.04 -19.90
CA ASN A 21 14.34 0.41 -19.64
C ASN A 21 14.50 1.93 -19.47
N ASP A 22 13.78 2.72 -20.26
CA ASP A 22 13.77 4.19 -20.16
C ASP A 22 13.19 4.66 -18.82
N ASN A 23 12.11 4.02 -18.34
CA ASN A 23 11.55 4.27 -17.02
C ASN A 23 12.55 3.93 -15.90
N LYS A 24 13.21 2.77 -15.99
CA LYS A 24 14.26 2.37 -15.02
C LYS A 24 15.42 3.36 -15.00
N LYS A 25 15.88 3.81 -16.17
CA LYS A 25 16.92 4.84 -16.29
C LYS A 25 16.47 6.16 -15.67
N THR A 26 15.24 6.57 -15.92
CA THR A 26 14.66 7.80 -15.37
C THR A 26 14.56 7.75 -13.85
N ALA A 27 14.05 6.65 -13.28
CA ALA A 27 14.00 6.43 -11.84
C ALA A 27 15.39 6.51 -11.19
N LYS A 28 16.40 5.86 -11.81
CA LYS A 28 17.80 5.94 -11.36
C LYS A 28 18.34 7.37 -11.39
N ASN A 29 18.10 8.09 -12.49
CA ASN A 29 18.54 9.49 -12.63
C ASN A 29 17.90 10.39 -11.58
N ILE A 30 16.58 10.24 -11.34
CA ILE A 30 15.86 10.98 -10.30
C ILE A 30 16.49 10.72 -8.93
N LYS A 31 16.76 9.47 -8.55
CA LYS A 31 17.41 9.14 -7.26
C LYS A 31 18.79 9.79 -7.11
N GLN A 32 19.61 9.74 -8.15
CA GLN A 32 20.94 10.35 -8.11
C GLN A 32 20.84 11.87 -7.98
N LEU A 33 19.94 12.51 -8.72
CA LEU A 33 19.73 13.96 -8.68
C LEU A 33 19.11 14.41 -7.34
N LEU A 34 18.21 13.63 -6.75
CA LEU A 34 17.68 13.90 -5.40
C LEU A 34 18.80 14.02 -4.36
N ASN A 35 19.81 13.14 -4.43
CA ASN A 35 20.96 13.18 -3.53
C ASN A 35 21.88 14.39 -3.77
N MET A 36 21.96 14.86 -5.01
CA MET A 36 22.82 15.99 -5.41
C MET A 36 22.18 17.34 -5.08
N PHE A 37 20.91 17.52 -5.42
CA PHE A 37 20.20 18.79 -5.28
C PHE A 37 19.53 18.98 -3.92
N ARG A 38 19.31 17.89 -3.17
CA ARG A 38 18.77 17.86 -1.81
C ARG A 38 17.62 18.86 -1.61
N PRO A 39 16.42 18.57 -2.15
CA PRO A 39 15.24 19.40 -1.87
C PRO A 39 14.91 19.39 -0.36
N ASP A 40 13.88 20.14 0.04
CA ASP A 40 13.43 20.10 1.44
C ASP A 40 13.14 18.66 1.90
N GLU A 41 13.31 18.41 3.19
CA GLU A 41 13.33 17.05 3.77
C GLU A 41 12.08 16.23 3.41
N ILE A 42 10.89 16.85 3.47
CA ILE A 42 9.62 16.22 3.11
C ILE A 42 9.61 15.82 1.63
N THR A 43 10.02 16.74 0.75
CA THR A 43 10.11 16.48 -0.69
C THR A 43 11.08 15.35 -1.00
N TYR A 44 12.27 15.37 -0.38
CA TYR A 44 13.27 14.32 -0.55
C TYR A 44 12.74 12.95 -0.11
N GLU A 45 12.18 12.86 1.10
CA GLU A 45 11.69 11.60 1.66
C GLU A 45 10.54 11.03 0.81
N LEU A 46 9.54 11.86 0.49
CA LEU A 46 8.40 11.44 -0.32
C LEU A 46 8.84 10.97 -1.70
N ALA A 47 9.66 11.76 -2.42
CA ALA A 47 10.12 11.39 -3.74
C ALA A 47 10.90 10.06 -3.71
N PHE A 48 11.83 9.91 -2.75
CA PHE A 48 12.63 8.70 -2.63
C PHE A 48 11.79 7.45 -2.32
N LYS A 49 10.83 7.57 -1.40
CA LYS A 49 9.93 6.46 -1.02
C LYS A 49 8.99 6.09 -2.17
N ILE A 50 8.44 7.07 -2.88
CA ILE A 50 7.59 6.83 -4.04
C ILE A 50 8.37 6.07 -5.12
N ILE A 51 9.59 6.48 -5.46
CA ILE A 51 10.37 5.77 -6.48
C ILE A 51 10.63 4.32 -6.08
N LYS A 52 10.96 4.05 -4.80
CA LYS A 52 11.15 2.68 -4.31
C LYS A 52 9.88 1.84 -4.45
N SER A 53 8.73 2.37 -4.04
CA SER A 53 7.45 1.66 -4.16
C SER A 53 7.08 1.41 -5.63
N VAL A 54 7.29 2.40 -6.50
CA VAL A 54 7.02 2.29 -7.94
C VAL A 54 7.91 1.22 -8.57
N GLU A 55 9.21 1.20 -8.29
CA GLU A 55 10.11 0.16 -8.77
C GLU A 55 9.71 -1.24 -8.31
N GLN A 56 9.30 -1.38 -7.04
CA GLN A 56 8.81 -2.66 -6.53
C GLN A 56 7.58 -3.13 -7.31
N CYS A 57 6.53 -2.30 -7.40
CA CYS A 57 5.30 -2.65 -8.11
C CYS A 57 5.54 -2.96 -9.59
N ILE A 58 6.44 -2.22 -10.22
CA ILE A 58 6.81 -2.46 -11.62
C ILE A 58 7.56 -3.76 -11.80
N ASN A 59 8.51 -4.07 -10.92
CA ASN A 59 9.24 -5.33 -10.97
C ASN A 59 8.28 -6.50 -10.79
N GLU A 60 7.28 -6.35 -9.91
CA GLU A 60 6.20 -7.33 -9.76
C GLU A 60 5.33 -7.40 -11.02
N ILE A 61 4.93 -6.31 -11.66
CA ILE A 61 4.13 -6.40 -12.90
C ILE A 61 4.92 -7.06 -14.04
N TYR A 62 6.21 -6.70 -14.19
CA TYR A 62 7.04 -7.18 -15.30
C TYR A 62 7.63 -8.56 -15.08
N SER A 63 7.67 -9.06 -13.84
CA SER A 63 8.04 -10.45 -13.58
C SER A 63 6.95 -11.44 -13.99
N HIS A 64 5.78 -10.95 -14.46
CA HIS A 64 4.62 -11.75 -14.86
C HIS A 64 4.23 -12.75 -13.76
N PRO A 65 3.81 -12.29 -12.58
CA PRO A 65 3.36 -13.17 -11.54
C PRO A 65 2.19 -13.95 -12.12
N ASN A 66 2.20 -15.28 -11.94
CA ASN A 66 1.10 -16.16 -12.34
C ASN A 66 -0.22 -15.88 -11.58
N SER A 67 -0.32 -14.73 -10.92
CA SER A 67 -1.42 -14.32 -10.06
C SER A 67 -2.08 -13.06 -10.62
N THR A 68 -3.30 -13.23 -11.14
CA THR A 68 -4.21 -12.13 -11.52
C THR A 68 -4.32 -11.08 -10.41
N LEU A 69 -4.48 -11.52 -9.16
CA LEU A 69 -4.63 -10.63 -8.01
C LEU A 69 -3.40 -9.74 -7.80
N SER A 70 -2.19 -10.30 -7.96
CA SER A 70 -0.95 -9.54 -7.85
C SER A 70 -0.85 -8.47 -8.93
N LEU A 71 -1.17 -8.80 -10.20
CA LEU A 71 -1.16 -7.85 -11.30
C LEU A 71 -2.15 -6.69 -11.07
N ILE A 72 -3.37 -7.02 -10.65
CA ILE A 72 -4.42 -6.04 -10.40
C ILE A 72 -4.08 -5.12 -9.23
N ALA A 73 -3.64 -5.70 -8.11
CA ALA A 73 -3.29 -4.94 -6.91
C ALA A 73 -2.16 -3.95 -7.21
N ASN A 74 -1.11 -4.40 -7.92
CA ASN A 74 -0.01 -3.53 -8.33
C ASN A 74 -0.45 -2.46 -9.33
N LEU A 75 -1.36 -2.75 -10.26
CA LEU A 75 -1.90 -1.74 -11.17
C LEU A 75 -2.67 -0.65 -10.42
N ARG A 76 -3.55 -1.02 -9.48
CA ARG A 76 -4.27 -0.06 -8.63
C ARG A 76 -3.31 0.81 -7.83
N PHE A 77 -2.33 0.17 -7.19
CA PHE A 77 -1.32 0.88 -6.40
C PHE A 77 -0.54 1.89 -7.25
N LEU A 78 -0.09 1.49 -8.44
CA LEU A 78 0.61 2.41 -9.36
C LEU A 78 -0.31 3.56 -9.78
N PHE A 79 -1.56 3.30 -10.09
CA PHE A 79 -2.49 4.35 -10.50
C PHE A 79 -2.76 5.36 -9.38
N GLU A 80 -3.00 4.90 -8.16
CA GLU A 80 -3.16 5.77 -6.98
C GLU A 80 -1.89 6.56 -6.68
N THR A 81 -0.73 5.95 -6.88
CA THR A 81 0.56 6.64 -6.80
C THR A 81 0.67 7.73 -7.87
N CYS A 82 0.21 7.49 -9.09
CA CYS A 82 0.17 8.49 -10.16
C CYS A 82 -0.69 9.69 -9.79
N ILE A 83 -1.90 9.46 -9.27
CA ILE A 83 -2.76 10.53 -8.75
C ILE A 83 -2.01 11.34 -7.68
N ASN A 84 -1.40 10.66 -6.70
CA ASN A 84 -0.62 11.33 -5.66
C ASN A 84 0.52 12.18 -6.23
N THR A 85 1.26 11.68 -7.21
CA THR A 85 2.38 12.43 -7.80
C THR A 85 1.94 13.64 -8.61
N ARG A 86 0.79 13.56 -9.29
CA ARG A 86 0.19 14.73 -9.94
C ARG A 86 -0.29 15.77 -8.93
N LEU A 87 -0.91 15.35 -7.83
CA LEU A 87 -1.26 16.28 -6.75
C LEU A 87 -0.02 16.92 -6.10
N LEU A 88 1.06 16.16 -5.92
CA LEU A 88 2.33 16.68 -5.42
C LEU A 88 2.94 17.73 -6.36
N SER A 89 2.81 17.55 -7.68
CA SER A 89 3.34 18.50 -8.66
C SER A 89 2.44 19.74 -8.83
N SER A 90 1.12 19.60 -8.66
CA SER A 90 0.16 20.69 -8.90
C SER A 90 -0.23 21.48 -7.65
N GLU A 91 -0.19 20.89 -6.46
CA GLU A 91 -0.65 21.50 -5.21
C GLU A 91 0.49 21.60 -4.18
N PRO A 92 1.08 22.79 -3.94
CA PRO A 92 2.17 22.97 -2.97
C PRO A 92 1.83 22.48 -1.56
N SER A 93 0.55 22.58 -1.16
CA SER A 93 0.07 22.12 0.14
C SER A 93 0.04 20.60 0.29
N TYR A 94 0.00 19.84 -0.82
CA TYR A 94 -0.30 18.42 -0.79
C TYR A 94 0.81 17.57 -0.16
N LYS A 95 2.07 17.98 -0.27
CA LYS A 95 3.20 17.26 0.36
C LYS A 95 3.00 17.11 1.87
N TYR A 96 2.48 18.15 2.53
CA TYR A 96 2.21 18.15 3.96
C TYR A 96 0.99 17.28 4.31
N LYS A 97 -0.07 17.35 3.51
CA LYS A 97 -1.27 16.52 3.68
C LYS A 97 -0.95 15.03 3.50
N LEU A 98 -0.18 14.70 2.47
CA LEU A 98 0.26 13.33 2.19
C LEU A 98 1.13 12.81 3.34
N ARG A 99 2.12 13.60 3.79
CA ARG A 99 2.97 13.22 4.93
C ARG A 99 2.15 13.01 6.19
N TYR A 100 1.23 13.92 6.51
CA TYR A 100 0.35 13.80 7.68
C TYR A 100 -0.52 12.53 7.61
N SER A 101 -1.08 12.22 6.43
CA SER A 101 -1.97 11.07 6.24
C SER A 101 -1.31 9.72 6.56
N ILE A 102 0.02 9.61 6.43
CA ILE A 102 0.75 8.39 6.77
C ILE A 102 0.54 8.05 8.25
N TYR A 103 0.67 9.03 9.15
CA TYR A 103 0.49 8.78 10.58
C TYR A 103 -0.95 8.36 10.89
N SER A 104 -1.94 9.09 10.37
CA SER A 104 -3.36 8.78 10.58
C SER A 104 -3.71 7.38 10.10
N HIS A 105 -3.29 6.99 8.90
CA HIS A 105 -3.56 5.65 8.37
C HIS A 105 -2.82 4.54 9.14
N GLN A 106 -1.61 4.78 9.65
CA GLN A 106 -0.89 3.78 10.45
C GLN A 106 -1.52 3.57 11.84
N VAL A 107 -2.03 4.64 12.45
CA VAL A 107 -2.79 4.55 13.71
C VAL A 107 -4.08 3.79 13.48
N GLU A 108 -4.92 4.20 12.52
CA GLU A 108 -6.20 3.56 12.21
C GLU A 108 -6.02 2.06 11.88
N LYS A 109 -5.00 1.72 11.08
CA LYS A 109 -4.69 0.33 10.76
C LYS A 109 -4.36 -0.51 12.01
N SER A 110 -3.54 0.04 12.90
CA SER A 110 -3.13 -0.65 14.14
C SER A 110 -4.29 -0.77 15.13
N GLU A 111 -5.16 0.24 15.20
CA GLU A 111 -6.38 0.23 16.02
C GLU A 111 -7.36 -0.85 15.54
N ASN A 112 -7.56 -0.95 14.22
CA ASN A 112 -8.41 -1.99 13.63
C ASN A 112 -7.90 -3.40 13.97
N TYR A 113 -6.59 -3.65 13.81
CA TYR A 113 -6.00 -4.95 14.20
C TYR A 113 -6.15 -5.26 15.68
N THR A 114 -5.95 -4.25 16.53
CA THR A 114 -6.16 -4.37 17.98
C THR A 114 -7.61 -4.70 18.31
N SER A 115 -8.58 -4.13 17.57
CA SER A 115 -10.00 -4.42 17.76
C SER A 115 -10.34 -5.88 17.44
N TYR A 116 -9.83 -6.43 16.33
CA TYR A 116 -10.02 -7.84 15.99
C TYR A 116 -9.35 -8.77 17.00
N ALA A 117 -8.10 -8.47 17.38
CA ALA A 117 -7.37 -9.24 18.41
C ALA A 117 -8.12 -9.30 19.76
N LYS A 118 -8.74 -8.20 20.18
CA LYS A 118 -9.52 -8.16 21.42
C LYS A 118 -10.80 -9.00 21.36
N LYS A 119 -11.44 -9.12 20.18
CA LYS A 119 -12.59 -10.01 20.00
C LYS A 119 -12.16 -11.47 20.18
N ASP A 120 -11.03 -11.84 19.60
CA ASP A 120 -10.52 -13.21 19.67
C ASP A 120 -10.10 -13.62 21.09
N ILE A 121 -9.59 -12.70 21.92
CA ILE A 121 -9.35 -12.96 23.36
C ILE A 121 -10.63 -13.43 24.07
N SER A 122 -11.78 -12.82 23.77
CA SER A 122 -13.04 -13.21 24.42
C SER A 122 -13.52 -14.60 24.02
N LEU A 123 -13.21 -15.03 22.79
CA LEU A 123 -13.47 -16.40 22.33
C LEU A 123 -12.52 -17.39 23.02
N LEU A 124 -11.24 -17.04 23.15
CA LEU A 124 -10.24 -17.85 23.86
C LEU A 124 -10.56 -17.98 25.35
N ASP A 125 -11.07 -16.94 26.01
CA ASP A 125 -11.52 -17.04 27.41
C ASP A 125 -12.61 -18.10 27.59
N THR A 126 -13.52 -18.20 26.63
CA THR A 126 -14.57 -19.24 26.63
C THR A 126 -13.95 -20.63 26.40
N LEU A 127 -12.97 -20.72 25.50
CA LEU A 127 -12.24 -21.97 25.23
C LEU A 127 -11.52 -22.49 26.46
N ILE A 128 -10.73 -21.64 27.12
CA ILE A 128 -9.96 -21.98 28.33
C ILE A 128 -10.88 -22.55 29.42
N GLN A 129 -12.07 -21.97 29.57
CA GLN A 129 -13.05 -22.47 30.53
C GLN A 129 -13.59 -23.84 30.13
N SER A 130 -13.89 -24.05 28.84
CA SER A 130 -14.35 -25.34 28.32
C SER A 130 -13.27 -26.43 28.38
N GLU A 131 -12.00 -26.11 28.15
CA GLU A 131 -10.87 -27.03 28.32
C GLU A 131 -10.79 -27.53 29.76
N LYS A 132 -10.83 -26.61 30.73
CA LYS A 132 -10.82 -26.94 32.16
C LYS A 132 -11.98 -27.82 32.57
N GLU A 133 -13.15 -27.66 31.95
CA GLU A 133 -14.32 -28.52 32.20
C GLU A 133 -14.15 -29.92 31.62
N ILE A 134 -13.48 -30.06 30.48
CA ILE A 134 -13.19 -31.35 29.84
C ILE A 134 -12.09 -32.12 30.58
N GLU A 135 -11.05 -31.44 31.06
CA GLU A 135 -9.96 -32.04 31.86
C GLU A 135 -10.44 -32.68 33.18
N LEU A 136 -11.62 -32.29 33.67
CA LEU A 136 -12.25 -32.86 34.87
C LEU A 136 -12.98 -34.19 34.59
N VAL A 137 -13.04 -34.66 33.33
CA VAL A 137 -13.76 -35.86 32.88
C VAL A 137 -12.75 -36.91 32.34
N ASP A 138 -13.04 -38.20 32.56
CA ASP A 138 -12.15 -39.36 32.34
C ASP A 138 -11.45 -39.42 30.94
N SER A 139 -10.24 -39.99 30.92
CA SER A 139 -9.12 -39.61 30.03
C SER A 139 -9.17 -40.04 28.56
N ASP A 140 -10.01 -41.00 28.15
CA ASP A 140 -10.08 -41.41 26.73
C ASP A 140 -11.11 -40.61 25.91
N GLU A 141 -12.09 -39.98 26.58
CA GLU A 141 -13.12 -39.18 25.93
C GLU A 141 -12.78 -37.68 25.90
N SER A 142 -11.78 -37.26 26.67
CA SER A 142 -11.31 -35.87 26.78
C SER A 142 -10.65 -35.39 25.49
N ASP A 143 -9.71 -36.16 24.93
CA ASP A 143 -8.94 -35.75 23.75
C ASP A 143 -9.85 -35.50 22.53
N LYS A 144 -10.87 -36.34 22.37
CA LYS A 144 -11.86 -36.16 21.30
C LYS A 144 -12.67 -34.88 21.50
N LYS A 145 -13.10 -34.59 22.73
CA LYS A 145 -13.87 -33.37 23.05
C LYS A 145 -13.02 -32.11 22.91
N VAL A 146 -11.73 -32.17 23.27
CA VAL A 146 -10.78 -31.07 23.06
C VAL A 146 -10.58 -30.81 21.57
N ASN A 147 -10.36 -31.84 20.75
CA ASN A 147 -10.25 -31.67 19.30
C ASN A 147 -11.52 -31.07 18.67
N GLU A 148 -12.71 -31.52 19.08
CA GLU A 148 -13.98 -30.94 18.61
C GLU A 148 -14.14 -29.46 19.01
N LEU A 149 -13.57 -29.07 20.15
CA LEU A 149 -13.54 -27.70 20.65
C LEU A 149 -12.64 -26.82 19.77
N TYR A 150 -11.44 -27.29 19.44
CA TYR A 150 -10.49 -26.61 18.54
C TYR A 150 -11.03 -26.50 17.11
N ASP A 151 -11.62 -27.57 16.56
CA ASP A 151 -12.29 -27.58 15.25
C ASP A 151 -13.41 -26.53 15.14
N LYS A 152 -14.06 -26.22 16.27
CA LYS A 152 -15.07 -25.17 16.34
C LYS A 152 -14.43 -23.80 16.43
N LEU A 153 -13.39 -23.66 17.25
CA LEU A 153 -12.69 -22.40 17.42
C LEU A 153 -12.01 -21.93 16.13
N ASP A 154 -11.44 -22.84 15.34
CA ASP A 154 -10.85 -22.54 14.02
C ASP A 154 -11.84 -21.89 13.05
N LYS A 155 -13.13 -22.11 13.25
CA LYS A 155 -14.21 -21.51 12.43
C LYS A 155 -14.62 -20.14 12.93
N GLU A 156 -14.26 -19.76 14.15
CA GLU A 156 -14.75 -18.55 14.84
C GLU A 156 -13.63 -17.52 15.08
N LEU A 157 -12.39 -17.95 15.26
CA LEU A 157 -11.23 -17.05 15.39
C LEU A 157 -10.96 -16.28 14.10
N SER A 158 -10.48 -15.05 14.25
CA SER A 158 -10.21 -14.14 13.14
C SER A 158 -8.72 -14.05 12.82
N ILE A 159 -7.84 -14.21 13.82
CA ILE A 159 -6.39 -14.07 13.67
C ILE A 159 -5.64 -15.20 14.37
N PHE A 160 -4.44 -15.52 13.84
CA PHE A 160 -3.49 -16.48 14.44
C PHE A 160 -4.06 -17.87 14.73
N LEU A 161 -4.97 -18.33 13.86
CA LEU A 161 -5.70 -19.61 13.94
C LEU A 161 -4.82 -20.77 14.43
N ASP A 162 -3.68 -20.97 13.78
CA ASP A 162 -2.78 -22.10 14.03
C ASP A 162 -2.18 -22.10 15.46
N VAL A 163 -2.11 -20.98 16.17
CA VAL A 163 -1.40 -20.91 17.47
C VAL A 163 -2.12 -21.67 18.58
N ALA A 164 -3.46 -21.74 18.52
CA ALA A 164 -4.29 -22.42 19.52
C ALA A 164 -4.06 -23.92 19.51
N GLU A 165 -4.12 -24.54 18.33
CA GLU A 165 -4.00 -25.99 18.13
C GLU A 165 -2.67 -26.54 18.67
N TYR A 166 -1.56 -25.83 18.44
CA TYR A 166 -0.23 -26.32 18.82
C TYR A 166 0.17 -26.05 20.27
N ASN A 167 -0.41 -25.04 20.92
CA ASN A 167 0.09 -24.56 22.21
C ASN A 167 -0.98 -24.45 23.31
N GLY A 168 -2.25 -24.72 23.02
CA GLY A 168 -3.33 -24.52 23.98
C GLY A 168 -3.89 -23.09 23.96
N ALA A 169 -5.14 -22.95 24.41
CA ALA A 169 -5.86 -21.68 24.38
C ALA A 169 -5.23 -20.59 25.25
N GLU A 170 -4.67 -20.98 26.40
CA GLU A 170 -3.99 -20.05 27.32
C GLU A 170 -2.75 -19.43 26.67
N ILE A 171 -1.90 -20.23 26.02
CA ILE A 171 -0.70 -19.72 25.33
C ILE A 171 -1.10 -18.86 24.13
N HIS A 172 -2.15 -19.24 23.39
CA HIS A 172 -2.64 -18.41 22.30
C HIS A 172 -3.13 -17.05 22.81
N LYS A 173 -3.87 -17.02 23.92
CA LYS A 173 -4.31 -15.76 24.53
C LYS A 173 -3.12 -14.87 24.91
N ASP A 174 -2.08 -15.43 25.51
CA ASP A 174 -0.86 -14.69 25.86
C ASP A 174 -0.15 -14.13 24.61
N PHE A 175 -0.13 -14.89 23.51
CA PHE A 175 0.41 -14.44 22.23
C PHE A 175 -0.39 -13.25 21.66
N ILE A 176 -1.73 -13.33 21.64
CA ILE A 176 -2.58 -12.23 21.19
C ILE A 176 -2.41 -11.00 22.09
N GLN A 177 -2.31 -11.17 23.41
CA GLN A 177 -2.07 -10.08 24.34
C GLN A 177 -0.72 -9.38 24.07
N SER A 178 0.34 -10.16 23.81
CA SER A 178 1.66 -9.64 23.43
C SER A 178 1.58 -8.82 22.13
N TYR A 179 0.87 -9.35 21.12
CA TYR A 179 0.61 -8.65 19.86
C TYR A 179 -0.15 -7.32 20.04
N ILE A 180 -1.14 -7.28 20.96
CA ILE A 180 -1.86 -6.05 21.30
C ILE A 180 -0.93 -5.02 21.94
N ILE A 181 -0.06 -5.44 22.87
CA ILE A 181 0.91 -4.55 23.54
C ILE A 181 1.87 -3.95 22.51
N GLU A 182 2.39 -4.75 21.59
CA GLU A 182 3.27 -4.28 20.52
C GLU A 182 2.57 -3.29 19.59
N ASN A 183 1.32 -3.56 19.20
CA ASN A 183 0.54 -2.63 18.39
C ASN A 183 0.26 -1.32 19.14
N GLN A 184 -0.02 -1.37 20.44
CA GLN A 184 -0.23 -0.16 21.23
C GLN A 184 1.05 0.69 21.32
N LYS A 185 2.22 0.05 21.44
CA LYS A 185 3.51 0.75 21.35
C LYS A 185 3.68 1.43 20.00
N ARG A 186 3.39 0.73 18.91
CA ARG A 186 3.44 1.30 17.55
C ARG A 186 2.49 2.48 17.38
N ILE A 187 1.27 2.42 17.92
CA ILE A 187 0.31 3.54 17.91
C ILE A 187 0.92 4.75 18.62
N ASN A 188 1.45 4.56 19.83
CA ASN A 188 2.07 5.63 20.60
C ASN A 188 3.27 6.25 19.86
N ASP A 189 4.13 5.43 19.26
CA ASP A 189 5.27 5.90 18.47
C ASP A 189 4.81 6.73 17.25
N MET A 190 3.74 6.32 16.58
CA MET A 190 3.16 7.07 15.46
C MET A 190 2.53 8.40 15.90
N ILE A 191 1.86 8.43 17.06
CA ILE A 191 1.29 9.66 17.64
C ILE A 191 2.42 10.64 17.99
N VAL A 192 3.48 10.17 18.65
CA VAL A 192 4.65 11.00 18.98
C VAL A 192 5.30 11.55 17.70
N ALA A 193 5.48 10.72 16.67
CA ALA A 193 6.05 11.16 15.40
C ALA A 193 5.14 12.17 14.67
N ARG A 194 3.82 11.99 14.73
CA ARG A 194 2.84 12.96 14.20
C ARG A 194 2.95 14.29 14.92
N ASP A 195 2.99 14.28 16.25
CA ASP A 195 3.03 15.51 17.05
C ASP A 195 4.36 16.25 16.85
N ALA A 196 5.47 15.52 16.71
CA ALA A 196 6.75 16.10 16.31
C ALA A 196 6.68 16.78 14.94
N PHE A 197 6.06 16.13 13.94
CA PHE A 197 5.85 16.70 12.61
C PHE A 197 4.97 17.96 12.66
N ILE A 198 3.87 17.95 13.41
CA ILE A 198 3.02 19.14 13.60
C ILE A 198 3.82 20.31 14.20
N ASN A 199 4.64 20.03 15.22
CA ASN A 199 5.49 21.04 15.85
C ASN A 199 6.57 21.59 14.90
N GLU A 200 7.06 20.77 13.97
CA GLU A 200 7.97 21.22 12.91
C GLU A 200 7.25 22.15 11.93
N LEU A 201 6.01 21.81 11.52
CA LEU A 201 5.22 22.64 10.61
C LEU A 201 4.91 24.03 11.18
N LEU A 202 4.69 24.14 12.49
CA LEU A 202 4.53 25.42 13.17
C LEU A 202 5.75 26.34 12.99
N LYS A 203 6.94 25.78 12.86
CA LYS A 203 8.21 26.52 12.65
C LYS A 203 8.54 26.71 11.17
N ASN A 204 7.86 25.98 10.28
CA ASN A 204 8.12 25.99 8.85
C ASN A 204 7.46 27.22 8.18
N GLN A 205 8.27 28.12 7.62
CA GLN A 205 7.78 29.35 6.99
C GLN A 205 6.91 29.07 5.76
N GLU A 206 7.29 28.10 4.92
CA GLU A 206 6.54 27.72 3.71
C GLU A 206 5.15 27.19 4.10
N ALA A 207 5.08 26.28 5.07
CA ALA A 207 3.82 25.71 5.53
C ALA A 207 2.90 26.79 6.14
N ASN A 208 3.46 27.69 6.96
CA ASN A 208 2.70 28.80 7.54
C ASN A 208 2.14 29.76 6.47
N LEU A 209 2.89 30.03 5.41
CA LEU A 209 2.40 30.86 4.29
C LEU A 209 1.25 30.19 3.54
N ILE A 210 1.32 28.88 3.33
CA ILE A 210 0.33 28.09 2.60
C ILE A 210 -0.97 27.94 3.41
N PHE A 211 -0.86 27.52 4.67
CA PHE A 211 -2.02 27.13 5.48
C PHE A 211 -2.53 28.21 6.42
N LYS A 212 -1.70 29.22 6.74
CA LYS A 212 -1.99 30.29 7.70
C LYS A 212 -2.51 29.71 9.01
N PHE A 213 -1.68 28.92 9.68
CA PHE A 213 -2.04 28.27 10.94
C PHE A 213 -2.33 29.31 12.03
N ASP A 214 -3.33 29.06 12.87
CA ASP A 214 -3.65 29.93 14.02
C ASP A 214 -2.82 29.62 15.27
N GLY A 215 -1.95 28.60 15.19
CA GLY A 215 -1.08 28.14 16.27
C GLY A 215 -1.66 26.99 17.10
N SER A 216 -2.92 26.63 16.91
CA SER A 216 -3.54 25.48 17.57
C SER A 216 -3.29 24.17 16.81
N ILE A 217 -3.09 23.07 17.55
CA ILE A 217 -2.88 21.74 16.96
C ILE A 217 -4.11 21.31 16.16
N ASP A 218 -5.31 21.56 16.68
CA ASP A 218 -6.57 21.16 16.05
C ASP A 218 -6.81 21.84 14.69
N ASP A 219 -6.46 23.12 14.54
CA ASP A 219 -6.53 23.83 13.25
C ASP A 219 -5.57 23.21 12.23
N ILE A 220 -4.34 22.90 12.67
CA ILE A 220 -3.33 22.27 11.81
C ILE A 220 -3.83 20.91 11.32
N GLU A 221 -4.29 20.05 12.22
CA GLU A 221 -4.82 18.74 11.84
C GLU A 221 -5.98 18.86 10.85
N LYS A 222 -6.91 19.79 11.11
CA LYS A 222 -8.06 20.02 10.23
C LYS A 222 -7.64 20.45 8.84
N LYS A 223 -6.61 21.29 8.71
CA LYS A 223 -6.07 21.77 7.44
C LYS A 223 -5.22 20.73 6.70
N LEU A 224 -4.54 19.84 7.43
CA LEU A 224 -3.73 18.76 6.87
C LEU A 224 -4.54 17.55 6.41
N LYS A 225 -5.74 17.32 6.97
CA LYS A 225 -6.62 16.24 6.54
C LYS A 225 -7.15 16.48 5.12
N ASP A 226 -6.78 15.59 4.20
CA ASP A 226 -7.41 15.53 2.87
C ASP A 226 -8.63 14.60 2.91
N LYS A 227 -9.82 15.18 2.75
CA LYS A 227 -11.10 14.46 2.77
C LYS A 227 -11.60 14.04 1.38
N ARG A 228 -10.82 14.31 0.33
CA ARG A 228 -11.20 13.95 -1.04
C ARG A 228 -11.16 12.43 -1.21
N THR A 229 -12.20 11.88 -1.83
CA THR A 229 -12.21 10.49 -2.29
C THR A 229 -11.21 10.30 -3.44
N TRP A 230 -10.81 9.06 -3.71
CA TRP A 230 -9.94 8.75 -4.86
C TRP A 230 -10.53 9.24 -6.19
N LYS A 231 -11.84 9.08 -6.39
CA LYS A 231 -12.53 9.64 -7.57
C LYS A 231 -12.31 11.14 -7.69
N LYS A 232 -12.51 11.90 -6.59
CA LYS A 232 -12.33 13.36 -6.59
C LYS A 232 -10.87 13.75 -6.87
N LYS A 233 -9.91 13.05 -6.27
CA LYS A 233 -8.49 13.25 -6.54
C LYS A 233 -8.13 12.97 -8.01
N ALA A 234 -8.72 11.93 -8.61
CA ALA A 234 -8.56 11.63 -10.02
C ALA A 234 -9.13 12.75 -10.90
N THR A 235 -10.34 13.25 -10.61
CA THR A 235 -10.91 14.41 -11.31
C THR A 235 -10.01 15.64 -11.20
N ASP A 236 -9.52 15.97 -10.00
CA ASP A 236 -8.65 17.14 -9.76
C ASP A 236 -7.31 17.04 -10.53
N THR A 237 -6.87 15.83 -10.89
CA THR A 237 -5.64 15.56 -11.64
C THR A 237 -5.86 15.21 -13.11
N GLY A 238 -7.10 15.32 -13.62
CA GLY A 238 -7.46 14.99 -15.00
C GLY A 238 -7.36 13.49 -15.34
N LEU A 239 -7.47 12.61 -14.34
CA LEU A 239 -7.39 11.15 -14.47
C LEU A 239 -8.74 10.46 -14.24
N GLU A 240 -9.87 11.17 -14.31
CA GLU A 240 -11.20 10.61 -14.01
C GLU A 240 -11.59 9.42 -14.90
N GLU A 241 -11.38 9.53 -16.22
CA GLU A 241 -11.70 8.42 -17.13
C GLU A 241 -10.86 7.18 -16.84
N MET A 242 -9.56 7.37 -16.55
CA MET A 242 -8.67 6.29 -16.18
C MET A 242 -9.06 5.70 -14.82
N TYR A 243 -9.53 6.51 -13.88
CA TYR A 243 -10.07 6.06 -12.61
C TYR A 243 -11.28 5.15 -12.82
N MET A 244 -12.26 5.59 -13.61
CA MET A 244 -13.46 4.81 -13.91
C MET A 244 -13.06 3.46 -14.53
N PHE A 245 -12.22 3.49 -15.58
CA PHE A 245 -11.75 2.26 -16.23
C PHE A 245 -11.02 1.32 -15.27
N ILE A 246 -10.00 1.81 -14.56
CA ILE A 246 -9.20 0.96 -13.67
C ILE A 246 -10.07 0.40 -12.56
N TYR A 247 -10.88 1.21 -11.89
CA TYR A 247 -11.71 0.74 -10.78
C TYR A 247 -12.79 -0.23 -11.24
N ASP A 248 -13.47 0.01 -12.37
CA ASP A 248 -14.49 -0.90 -12.89
C ASP A 248 -13.85 -2.25 -13.27
N TYR A 249 -12.78 -2.22 -14.07
CA TYR A 249 -12.06 -3.41 -14.54
C TYR A 249 -11.51 -4.25 -13.38
N THR A 250 -10.77 -3.60 -12.48
CA THR A 250 -10.12 -4.31 -11.37
C THR A 250 -11.11 -4.77 -10.30
N SER A 251 -12.23 -4.08 -10.09
CA SER A 251 -13.25 -4.49 -9.12
C SER A 251 -13.95 -5.76 -9.56
N ALA A 252 -14.26 -5.88 -10.86
CA ALA A 252 -14.86 -7.09 -11.43
C ALA A 252 -13.97 -8.33 -11.24
N LEU A 253 -12.65 -8.14 -11.22
CA LEU A 253 -11.69 -9.22 -11.11
C LEU A 253 -11.32 -9.58 -9.65
N VAL A 254 -11.41 -8.63 -8.72
CA VAL A 254 -11.03 -8.84 -7.31
C VAL A 254 -12.20 -9.23 -6.43
N HIS A 255 -13.41 -8.74 -6.70
CA HIS A 255 -14.57 -9.03 -5.87
C HIS A 255 -15.30 -10.28 -6.33
N SER A 256 -15.81 -11.04 -5.35
CA SER A 256 -16.76 -12.13 -5.60
C SER A 256 -18.10 -11.54 -6.02
N THR A 257 -18.24 -11.28 -7.31
CA THR A 257 -19.49 -10.89 -7.96
C THR A 257 -20.26 -12.15 -8.39
N SER A 258 -21.56 -12.01 -8.67
CA SER A 258 -22.36 -13.13 -9.20
C SER A 258 -21.77 -13.73 -10.48
N TYR A 259 -21.11 -12.90 -11.30
CA TYR A 259 -20.42 -13.34 -12.51
C TYR A 259 -19.17 -14.17 -12.21
N SER A 260 -18.31 -13.72 -11.28
CA SER A 260 -17.04 -14.39 -10.96
C SER A 260 -17.19 -15.74 -10.27
N ILE A 261 -18.38 -16.06 -9.77
CA ILE A 261 -18.68 -17.39 -9.21
C ILE A 261 -18.71 -18.46 -10.31
N LEU A 262 -19.23 -18.10 -11.49
CA LEU A 262 -19.44 -19.04 -12.59
C LEU A 262 -18.35 -18.96 -13.66
N ILE A 263 -17.62 -17.85 -13.71
CA ILE A 263 -16.61 -17.59 -14.74
C ILE A 263 -15.29 -17.28 -14.04
N PRO A 264 -14.20 -18.01 -14.37
CA PRO A 264 -12.90 -17.76 -13.76
C PRO A 264 -12.42 -16.32 -13.98
N ASN A 265 -12.08 -15.64 -12.89
CA ASN A 265 -11.43 -14.32 -12.91
C ASN A 265 -9.92 -14.44 -13.23
N GLN A 266 -9.59 -15.18 -14.29
CA GLN A 266 -8.21 -15.28 -14.78
C GLN A 266 -8.02 -14.31 -15.94
N LEU A 267 -6.88 -13.63 -15.93
CA LEU A 267 -6.51 -12.75 -17.04
C LEU A 267 -6.19 -13.60 -18.25
N ASP A 268 -6.70 -13.21 -19.41
CA ASP A 268 -6.14 -13.70 -20.66
C ASP A 268 -4.84 -12.95 -21.00
N LYS A 269 -4.10 -13.47 -21.98
CA LYS A 269 -2.84 -12.85 -22.40
C LYS A 269 -3.02 -11.41 -22.89
N SER A 270 -4.14 -11.06 -23.52
CA SER A 270 -4.38 -9.67 -23.95
C SER A 270 -4.60 -8.73 -22.76
N GLU A 271 -5.28 -9.20 -21.72
CA GLU A 271 -5.50 -8.48 -20.48
C GLU A 271 -4.20 -8.27 -19.70
N GLU A 272 -3.33 -9.30 -19.63
CA GLU A 272 -1.98 -9.16 -19.07
C GLU A 272 -1.18 -8.09 -19.82
N GLU A 273 -1.16 -8.17 -21.15
CA GLU A 273 -0.47 -7.24 -22.02
C GLU A 273 -1.00 -5.80 -21.88
N MET A 274 -2.32 -5.64 -21.69
CA MET A 274 -2.97 -4.37 -21.38
C MET A 274 -2.50 -3.82 -20.04
N ILE A 275 -2.49 -4.62 -18.97
CA ILE A 275 -2.03 -4.22 -17.64
C ILE A 275 -0.57 -3.77 -17.69
N ILE A 276 0.30 -4.50 -18.38
CA ILE A 276 1.71 -4.14 -18.55
C ILE A 276 1.85 -2.81 -19.31
N GLY A 277 1.07 -2.63 -20.38
CA GLY A 277 1.02 -1.38 -21.15
C GLY A 277 0.59 -0.19 -20.30
N LEU A 278 -0.48 -0.35 -19.52
CA LEU A 278 -0.99 0.66 -18.58
C LEU A 278 0.03 0.95 -17.48
N GLY A 279 0.60 -0.07 -16.84
CA GLY A 279 1.63 0.07 -15.83
C GLY A 279 2.84 0.87 -16.35
N THR A 280 3.28 0.60 -17.58
CA THR A 280 4.36 1.35 -18.24
C THR A 280 4.01 2.82 -18.44
N ARG A 281 2.79 3.11 -18.93
CA ARG A 281 2.29 4.48 -19.15
C ARG A 281 2.19 5.24 -17.83
N ILE A 282 1.56 4.64 -16.83
CA ILE A 282 1.35 5.22 -15.49
C ILE A 282 2.69 5.50 -14.81
N THR A 283 3.65 4.58 -14.94
CA THR A 283 5.02 4.78 -14.45
C THR A 283 5.67 6.03 -15.04
N ASN A 284 5.58 6.21 -16.36
CA ASN A 284 6.19 7.36 -17.01
C ASN A 284 5.59 8.67 -16.46
N ASP A 285 4.26 8.71 -16.31
CA ASP A 285 3.53 9.85 -15.74
C ASP A 285 3.98 10.14 -14.30
N ILE A 286 4.12 9.12 -13.46
CA ILE A 286 4.67 9.24 -12.10
C ILE A 286 6.06 9.88 -12.13
N LEU A 287 6.97 9.35 -12.96
CA LEU A 287 8.36 9.81 -12.99
C LEU A 287 8.48 11.25 -13.49
N GLU A 288 7.68 11.66 -14.48
CA GLU A 288 7.64 13.05 -14.93
C GLU A 288 7.11 13.99 -13.85
N ASN A 289 6.03 13.63 -13.16
CA ASN A 289 5.51 14.45 -12.06
C ASN A 289 6.47 14.52 -10.87
N LEU A 290 7.21 13.45 -10.58
CA LEU A 290 8.24 13.46 -9.55
C LEU A 290 9.40 14.41 -9.88
N LYS A 291 9.80 14.52 -11.16
CA LYS A 291 10.80 15.51 -11.57
C LYS A 291 10.32 16.93 -11.27
N VAL A 292 9.07 17.22 -11.59
CA VAL A 292 8.46 18.54 -11.32
C VAL A 292 8.39 18.80 -9.81
N PHE A 293 7.82 17.87 -9.05
CA PHE A 293 7.67 17.98 -7.60
C PHE A 293 9.01 18.20 -6.90
N ALA A 294 10.01 17.38 -7.22
CA ALA A 294 11.34 17.46 -6.62
C ALA A 294 12.26 18.51 -7.25
N LYS A 295 11.75 19.32 -8.20
CA LYS A 295 12.49 20.36 -8.93
C LYS A 295 13.78 19.84 -9.57
N ILE A 296 13.72 18.62 -10.10
CA ILE A 296 14.88 17.96 -10.71
C ILE A 296 15.12 18.58 -12.09
N PRO A 297 16.31 19.11 -12.36
CA PRO A 297 16.61 19.70 -13.66
C PRO A 297 16.63 18.61 -14.73
N ASN A 298 16.31 18.99 -15.97
CA ASN A 298 16.33 18.09 -17.11
C ASN A 298 17.77 17.80 -17.57
N ILE A 299 18.52 17.07 -16.74
CA ILE A 299 19.91 16.70 -16.96
C ILE A 299 20.00 15.17 -16.87
N THR A 300 20.77 14.58 -17.77
CA THR A 300 21.10 13.14 -17.72
C THR A 300 22.45 12.97 -17.06
N ILE A 301 22.50 12.20 -15.97
CA ILE A 301 23.78 11.80 -15.39
C ILE A 301 24.41 10.75 -16.31
N VAL A 302 25.58 11.09 -16.87
CA VAL A 302 26.41 10.16 -17.63
C VAL A 302 27.36 9.50 -16.64
N GLU A 303 27.17 8.19 -16.39
CA GLU A 303 28.15 7.44 -15.60
C GLU A 303 29.47 7.42 -16.36
N SER A 304 30.53 7.95 -15.76
CA SER A 304 31.86 7.86 -16.35
C SER A 304 32.25 6.39 -16.44
N VAL A 305 32.46 5.91 -17.67
CA VAL A 305 33.06 4.60 -17.90
C VAL A 305 34.44 4.65 -17.26
N LYS A 306 34.65 3.89 -16.17
CA LYS A 306 36.00 3.58 -15.71
C LYS A 306 36.67 2.80 -16.83
N VAL A 307 37.50 3.48 -17.62
CA VAL A 307 38.45 2.83 -18.51
C VAL A 307 39.42 2.09 -17.59
N VAL A 308 39.29 0.77 -17.55
CA VAL A 308 40.23 -0.14 -16.89
C VAL A 308 41.43 -0.33 -17.81
#